data_AF-A0A6J6RM68-F1
#
_entry.id   AF-A0A6J6RM68-F1
#
_cell.length_a   1.000
_cell.length_b   1.000
_cell.length_c   1.000
_cell.angle_alpha   90.00
_cell.angle_beta   90.00
_cell.angle_gamma   90.00
#
_symmetry.space_group_name_H-M   'P 1'
#
loop_
_entity.id
_entity.type
_entity.pdbx_description
1 polymer ?
#
loop_
_entity_poly.entity_id
_entity_poly.type
_entity_poly.pdbx_seq_one_letter_code
_entity_poly.pdbx_strand_id
1 'polypeptide(L)'
;MTGSPTAPDPVRERRAQVAKWVLLANRVGYLCWAVALAVFFIGFGVGFHAAVSVTVIATLLIGAALLAPSIILGYAVKAAEKDDRINGR
;
A
#
# COMPACT_ATOMS: atom_id res chain seq x y z
N MET A 1 31.53 7.36 -30.58
CA MET A 1 30.16 7.87 -30.75
C MET A 1 29.61 8.16 -29.36
N THR A 2 29.41 9.44 -29.07
CA THR A 2 29.07 9.99 -27.76
C THR A 2 27.62 9.70 -27.41
N GLY A 3 27.37 8.89 -26.39
CA GLY A 3 26.02 8.70 -25.83
C GLY A 3 25.53 10.00 -25.21
N SER A 4 24.57 10.66 -25.84
CA SER A 4 23.84 11.77 -25.22
C SER A 4 23.11 11.24 -23.99
N PRO A 5 23.14 11.94 -22.84
CA PRO A 5 22.37 11.53 -21.66
C PRO A 5 20.90 11.54 -22.06
N THR A 6 20.29 10.37 -22.20
CA THR A 6 18.88 10.23 -22.52
C THR A 6 18.12 10.82 -21.33
N ALA A 7 17.34 11.88 -21.58
CA ALA A 7 16.54 12.52 -20.55
C ALA A 7 15.69 11.45 -19.81
N PRO A 8 15.52 11.55 -18.49
CA PRO A 8 14.72 10.59 -17.73
C PRO A 8 13.34 10.39 -18.35
N ASP A 9 12.95 9.14 -18.57
CA ASP A 9 11.62 8.83 -19.10
C ASP A 9 10.55 9.29 -18.09
N PRO A 10 9.68 10.25 -18.45
CA PRO A 10 8.67 10.77 -17.55
C PRO A 10 7.69 9.67 -17.06
N VAL A 11 7.47 8.60 -17.83
CA VAL A 11 6.60 7.49 -17.42
C VAL A 11 7.25 6.69 -16.29
N ARG A 12 8.55 6.43 -16.37
CA ARG A 12 9.32 5.76 -15.29
C ARG A 12 9.29 6.58 -14.00
N GLU A 13 9.41 7.90 -14.09
CA GLU A 13 9.30 8.77 -12.92
C GLU A 13 7.91 8.72 -12.27
N ARG A 14 6.84 8.76 -13.07
CA ARG A 14 5.46 8.62 -12.56
C ARG A 14 5.23 7.26 -11.92
N ARG A 15 5.73 6.16 -12.51
CA ARG A 15 5.65 4.82 -11.90
C ARG A 15 6.38 4.77 -10.56
N ALA A 16 7.56 5.37 -10.46
CA ALA A 16 8.30 5.45 -9.20
C ALA A 16 7.55 6.26 -8.13
N GLN A 17 6.85 7.34 -8.51
CA GLN A 17 5.98 8.09 -7.59
C GLN A 17 4.82 7.21 -7.09
N VAL A 18 4.13 6.52 -7.99
CA VAL A 18 3.04 5.59 -7.65
C VAL A 18 3.54 4.48 -6.72
N ALA A 19 4.70 3.88 -7.02
CA ALA A 19 5.30 2.84 -6.19
C ALA A 19 5.56 3.31 -4.75
N LYS A 20 6.05 4.54 -4.57
CA LYS A 20 6.26 5.14 -3.24
C LYS A 20 4.96 5.29 -2.47
N TRP A 21 3.91 5.83 -3.12
CA TRP A 21 2.60 6.00 -2.49
C TRP A 21 1.95 4.66 -2.16
N VAL A 22 2.07 3.67 -3.04
CA VAL A 22 1.60 2.31 -2.80
C VAL A 22 2.32 1.69 -1.59
N LEU A 23 3.64 1.84 -1.49
CA LEU A 23 4.40 1.33 -0.36
C LEU A 23 3.94 1.97 0.96
N LEU A 24 3.73 3.28 0.96
CA LEU A 24 3.24 4.01 2.13
C LEU A 24 1.82 3.55 2.51
N ALA A 25 0.91 3.47 1.54
CA ALA A 25 -0.46 3.00 1.75
C ALA A 25 -0.50 1.57 2.31
N ASN A 26 0.35 0.68 1.80
CA ASN A 26 0.49 -0.67 2.33
C ASN A 26 0.94 -0.66 3.80
N ARG A 27 1.98 0.11 4.14
CA ARG A 27 2.47 0.21 5.53
C ARG A 27 1.40 0.74 6.48
N VAL A 28 0.71 1.82 6.08
CA VAL A 28 -0.37 2.41 6.88
C VAL A 28 -1.53 1.42 7.02
N GLY A 29 -1.93 0.76 5.94
CA GLY A 29 -3.00 -0.23 5.96
C GLY A 29 -2.69 -1.43 6.87
N TYR A 30 -1.46 -1.94 6.84
CA TYR A 30 -1.02 -3.01 7.75
C TYR A 30 -0.95 -2.54 9.21
N LEU A 31 -0.53 -1.29 9.46
CA LEU A 31 -0.58 -0.72 10.81
C LEU A 31 -2.02 -0.61 11.32
N CYS A 32 -2.98 -0.19 10.49
CA CYS A 32 -4.39 -0.18 10.84
C CYS A 32 -4.90 -1.58 11.20
N TRP A 33 -4.50 -2.62 10.45
CA TRP A 33 -4.81 -4.01 10.78
C TRP A 33 -4.18 -4.46 12.09
N ALA A 34 -2.92 -4.12 12.34
CA ALA A 34 -2.25 -4.43 13.61
C ALA A 34 -2.94 -3.76 14.81
N VAL A 35 -3.35 -2.49 14.66
CA VAL A 35 -4.12 -1.76 15.68
C VAL A 35 -5.49 -2.41 15.89
N ALA A 36 -6.20 -2.76 14.83
CA ALA A 36 -7.50 -3.44 14.94
C ALA A 36 -7.39 -4.74 15.72
N LEU A 37 -6.36 -5.56 15.43
CA LEU A 37 -6.07 -6.79 16.17
C LEU A 37 -5.73 -6.50 17.63
N ALA A 38 -4.87 -5.53 17.92
CA ALA A 38 -4.49 -5.18 19.29
C ALA A 38 -5.71 -4.72 20.11
N VAL A 39 -6.53 -3.81 19.56
CA VAL A 39 -7.75 -3.33 20.23
C VAL A 39 -8.76 -4.46 20.42
N PHE A 40 -8.90 -5.36 19.44
CA PHE A 40 -9.74 -6.54 19.56
C PHE A 40 -9.30 -7.44 20.73
N PHE A 41 -8.01 -7.75 20.85
CA PHE A 41 -7.51 -8.58 21.96
C PHE A 41 -7.61 -7.89 23.32
N ILE A 42 -7.41 -6.57 23.38
CA ILE A 42 -7.67 -5.79 24.60
C ILE A 42 -9.15 -5.90 24.97
N GLY A 43 -10.05 -5.66 24.01
CA GLY A 43 -11.50 -5.81 24.18
C GLY A 43 -11.91 -7.22 24.60
N PHE A 44 -11.23 -8.24 24.09
CA PHE A 44 -11.43 -9.62 24.51
C PHE A 44 -11.07 -9.84 25.99
N GLY A 45 -10.00 -9.21 26.48
CA GLY A 45 -9.59 -9.30 27.87
C GLY A 45 -10.42 -8.47 28.86
N VAL A 46 -10.85 -7.27 28.47
CA VAL A 46 -11.55 -6.31 29.37
C VAL A 46 -13.05 -6.17 29.10
N GLY A 47 -13.57 -6.81 28.06
CA GLY A 47 -14.96 -6.73 27.61
C GLY A 47 -15.18 -5.77 26.44
N PHE A 48 -16.05 -6.17 25.51
CA PHE A 48 -16.46 -5.34 24.37
C PHE A 48 -17.57 -4.38 24.78
N HIS A 49 -17.32 -3.09 24.64
CA HIS A 49 -18.30 -2.02 24.74
C HIS A 49 -18.31 -1.20 23.44
N ALA A 50 -19.31 -0.33 23.29
CA ALA A 50 -19.57 0.35 22.01
C ALA A 50 -18.32 1.05 21.43
N ALA A 51 -17.51 1.72 22.24
CA ALA A 51 -16.31 2.41 21.76
C ALA A 51 -15.27 1.44 21.18
N VAL A 52 -14.95 0.35 21.88
CA VAL A 52 -13.99 -0.68 21.39
C VAL A 52 -14.47 -1.29 20.08
N SER A 53 -15.74 -1.68 19.99
CA SER A 53 -16.30 -2.26 18.78
C SER A 53 -16.23 -1.29 17.60
N VAL A 54 -16.60 -0.02 17.81
CA VAL A 54 -16.52 1.03 16.77
C VAL A 54 -15.06 1.24 16.33
N THR A 55 -14.11 1.31 17.26
CA THR A 55 -12.69 1.48 16.93
C THR A 55 -12.17 0.34 16.06
N VAL A 56 -12.44 -0.93 16.44
CA VAL A 56 -12.01 -2.11 15.66
C VAL A 56 -12.61 -2.08 14.26
N ILE A 57 -13.93 -1.86 14.14
CA ILE A 57 -14.60 -1.81 12.84
C ILE A 57 -14.04 -0.69 11.97
N ALA A 58 -13.87 0.52 12.52
CA ALA A 58 -13.33 1.66 11.78
C ALA A 58 -11.91 1.40 11.27
N THR A 59 -11.02 0.84 12.10
CA THR A 59 -9.64 0.52 11.66
C THR A 59 -9.60 -0.59 10.62
N LEU A 60 -10.48 -1.60 10.71
CA LEU A 60 -10.60 -2.63 9.69
C LEU A 60 -11.06 -2.06 8.34
N LEU A 61 -12.08 -1.20 8.34
CA LEU A 61 -12.57 -0.56 7.12
C LEU A 61 -11.51 0.34 6.47
N ILE A 62 -10.83 1.17 7.25
CA ILE A 62 -9.73 2.03 6.76
C ILE A 62 -8.59 1.17 6.22
N GLY A 63 -8.20 0.14 6.98
CA GLY A 63 -7.13 -0.78 6.58
C GLY A 63 -7.44 -1.50 5.28
N ALA A 64 -8.66 -2.03 5.12
CA ALA A 64 -9.11 -2.68 3.89
C ALA A 64 -9.16 -1.71 2.70
N ALA A 65 -9.71 -0.50 2.90
CA ALA A 65 -9.80 0.53 1.88
C ALA A 65 -8.42 1.03 1.40
N LEU A 66 -7.39 0.97 2.25
CA LEU A 66 -6.01 1.28 1.88
C LEU A 66 -5.31 0.10 1.21
N LEU A 67 -5.40 -1.10 1.79
CA LEU A 67 -4.66 -2.29 1.33
C LEU A 67 -5.16 -2.78 -0.03
N ALA A 68 -6.47 -2.90 -0.23
CA ALA A 68 -7.02 -3.44 -1.48
C ALA A 68 -6.54 -2.70 -2.74
N PRO A 69 -6.69 -1.36 -2.86
CA PRO A 69 -6.20 -0.64 -4.04
C PRO A 69 -4.67 -0.59 -4.10
N SER A 70 -3.98 -0.46 -2.97
CA SER A 70 -2.51 -0.36 -2.98
C SER A 70 -1.85 -1.66 -3.41
N ILE A 71 -2.39 -2.83 -3.03
CA ILE A 71 -1.90 -4.13 -3.49
C ILE A 71 -2.08 -4.26 -5.01
N ILE A 72 -3.26 -3.90 -5.55
CA ILE A 72 -3.54 -3.95 -7.00
C ILE A 72 -2.56 -3.04 -7.77
N LEU A 73 -2.42 -1.77 -7.36
CA LEU A 73 -1.48 -0.85 -7.99
C LEU A 73 -0.03 -1.32 -7.86
N GLY A 74 0.35 -1.92 -6.72
CA GLY A 74 1.68 -2.48 -6.52
C GLY A 74 2.00 -3.61 -7.50
N TYR A 75 1.06 -4.52 -7.74
CA TYR A 75 1.22 -5.56 -8.76
C TYR A 75 1.27 -4.98 -10.17
N ALA A 76 0.48 -3.94 -10.47
CA ALA A 76 0.50 -3.29 -11.78
C ALA A 76 1.87 -2.64 -12.07
N VAL A 77 2.45 -1.93 -11.09
CA VAL A 77 3.80 -1.34 -11.24
C VAL A 77 4.85 -2.43 -11.42
N LYS A 78 4.81 -3.48 -10.60
CA LYS A 78 5.76 -4.60 -10.69
C LYS A 78 5.66 -5.34 -12.03
N ALA A 79 4.44 -5.48 -12.57
CA ALA A 79 4.22 -6.06 -13.89
C ALA A 79 4.80 -5.16 -15.00
N ALA A 80 4.59 -3.84 -14.91
CA ALA A 80 5.15 -2.88 -15.86
C ALA A 80 6.70 -2.88 -15.84
N GLU A 81 7.33 -2.88 -14.66
CA GLU A 81 8.79 -2.97 -14.52
C GLU A 81 9.35 -4.28 -15.09
N LYS A 82 8.62 -5.39 -14.92
CA LYS A 82 9.00 -6.67 -15.50
C LYS A 82 8.95 -6.62 -17.03
N ASP A 83 7.90 -6.01 -17.59
CA ASP A 83 7.73 -5.85 -19.04
C ASP A 83 8.82 -4.98 -19.66
N ASP A 84 9.12 -3.82 -19.04
CA ASP A 84 10.23 -2.94 -19.44
C ASP A 84 11.56 -3.70 -19.48
N ARG A 85 11.80 -4.59 -18.49
CA ARG A 85 13.04 -5.37 -18.38
C ARG A 85 13.16 -6.48 -19.43
N ILE A 86 12.03 -7.01 -19.91
CA ILE A 86 11.99 -8.04 -20.96
C ILE A 86 12.09 -7.38 -22.34
N ASN A 87 11.39 -6.27 -22.54
CA ASN A 87 11.25 -5.61 -23.85
C ASN A 87 12.31 -4.52 -24.10
N GLY A 88 13.15 -4.19 -23.11
CA GLY A 88 14.29 -3.28 -23.26
C GLY A 88 13.91 -1.81 -23.50
N ARG A 89 12.71 -1.38 -23.08
CA ARG A 89 12.19 -0.01 -23.22
C ARG A 89 12.11 0.64 -21.85
#